data_AF-A0A832IN03-F1
#
_entry.id   AF-A0A832IN03-F1
#
_cell.length_a   1.000
_cell.length_b   1.000
_cell.length_c   1.000
_cell.angle_alpha   90.00
_cell.angle_beta   90.00
_cell.angle_gamma   90.00
#
_symmetry.space_group_name_H-M   'P 1'
#
loop_
_entity.id
_entity.type
_entity.pdbx_description
1 polymer ?
#
loop_
_entity_poly.entity_id
_entity_poly.type
_entity_poly.pdbx_seq_one_letter_code
_entity_poly.pdbx_strand_id
1 'polypeptide(L)'
;MEKMSRERKLLACLALMSVIVVSQAQLPLILGDGEKGGQGSALQSRNQANGSTQSLYQQNATEDNFTDVENLLNELEEEINASSVEGLLSIGKELRLRLREAFLNHRRRMEEIRLERRLFIEEKRQEMKELIAEFNRTRNEFRARIRETLEKLKELRQEFMNGTITKEEFKMELERMRLELRSQVELMIKLGRGIGELMREVALKNREFALEILRANREFREEMLQIMNQAREQWRKRGH
;
A
#
# COMPACT_ATOMS: atom_id res chain seq x y z
N MET A 1 -19.47 -16.73 -47.60
CA MET A 1 -19.10 -15.46 -46.93
C MET A 1 -19.06 -15.54 -45.40
N GLU A 2 -19.60 -16.57 -44.74
CA GLU A 2 -19.57 -16.67 -43.26
C GLU A 2 -18.22 -17.13 -42.63
N LYS A 3 -17.34 -17.83 -43.39
CA LYS A 3 -16.05 -18.34 -42.87
C LYS A 3 -15.10 -17.25 -42.36
N MET A 4 -15.08 -16.07 -43.00
CA MET A 4 -14.23 -14.95 -42.56
C MET A 4 -14.73 -14.26 -41.28
N SER A 5 -15.95 -14.54 -40.83
CA SER A 5 -16.53 -13.87 -39.65
C SER A 5 -15.93 -14.39 -38.34
N ARG A 6 -15.61 -15.69 -38.24
CA ARG A 6 -15.06 -16.29 -37.00
C ARG A 6 -13.58 -16.00 -36.80
N GLU A 7 -12.78 -16.06 -37.88
CA GLU A 7 -11.36 -15.71 -37.85
C GLU A 7 -11.14 -14.23 -37.54
N ARG A 8 -11.93 -13.32 -38.14
CA ARG A 8 -11.88 -11.88 -37.82
C ARG A 8 -12.28 -11.60 -36.38
N LYS A 9 -13.24 -12.34 -35.82
CA LYS A 9 -13.62 -12.24 -34.40
C LYS A 9 -12.52 -12.73 -33.47
N LEU A 10 -11.82 -13.81 -33.83
CA LEU A 10 -10.70 -14.34 -33.05
C LEU A 10 -9.50 -13.36 -33.06
N LEU A 11 -9.16 -12.83 -34.23
CA LEU A 11 -8.11 -11.81 -34.40
C LEU A 11 -8.47 -10.49 -33.70
N ALA A 12 -9.73 -10.06 -33.75
CA ALA A 12 -10.22 -8.89 -33.03
C ALA A 12 -10.18 -9.08 -31.50
N CYS A 13 -10.51 -10.27 -30.99
CA CYS A 13 -10.36 -10.61 -29.58
C CYS A 13 -8.88 -10.61 -29.15
N LEU A 14 -7.99 -11.16 -29.96
CA LEU A 14 -6.54 -11.15 -29.68
C LEU A 14 -5.96 -9.73 -29.68
N ALA A 15 -6.43 -8.85 -30.58
CA ALA A 15 -6.03 -7.45 -30.64
C ALA A 15 -6.62 -6.60 -29.49
N LEU A 16 -7.86 -6.85 -29.07
CA LEU A 16 -8.45 -6.19 -27.90
C LEU A 16 -7.78 -6.62 -26.59
N MET A 17 -7.40 -7.90 -26.48
CA MET A 17 -6.70 -8.40 -25.30
C MET A 17 -5.26 -7.89 -25.20
N SER A 18 -4.57 -7.61 -26.32
CA SER A 18 -3.25 -6.97 -26.26
C SER A 18 -3.33 -5.51 -25.80
N VAL A 19 -4.39 -4.77 -26.15
CA VAL A 19 -4.63 -3.39 -25.69
C VAL A 19 -4.93 -3.35 -24.18
N ILE A 20 -5.75 -4.26 -23.64
CA ILE A 20 -6.04 -4.34 -22.20
C ILE A 20 -4.77 -4.65 -21.39
N VAL A 21 -3.89 -5.52 -21.90
CA VAL A 21 -2.61 -5.86 -21.27
C VAL A 21 -1.62 -4.68 -21.29
N VAL A 22 -1.69 -3.80 -22.29
CA VAL A 22 -0.85 -2.59 -22.36
C VAL A 22 -1.40 -1.47 -21.47
N SER A 23 -2.73 -1.30 -21.40
CA SER A 23 -3.35 -0.25 -20.55
C SER A 23 -3.26 -0.55 -19.04
N GLN A 24 -3.16 -1.82 -18.63
CA GLN A 24 -2.92 -2.18 -17.22
C GLN A 24 -1.44 -2.16 -16.81
N ALA A 25 -0.53 -1.95 -17.76
CA ALA A 25 0.91 -1.82 -17.50
C ALA A 25 1.33 -0.42 -17.02
N GLN A 26 0.40 0.54 -16.96
CA GLN A 26 0.60 1.87 -16.36
C GLN A 26 0.01 1.91 -14.95
N LEU A 27 0.43 0.97 -14.09
CA LEU A 27 0.23 1.14 -12.65
C LEU A 27 1.32 2.09 -12.15
N PRO A 28 0.99 3.28 -11.64
CA PRO A 28 1.97 4.07 -10.93
C PRO A 28 2.48 3.23 -9.75
N LEU A 29 3.79 3.03 -9.67
CA LEU A 29 4.46 2.60 -8.45
C LEU A 29 4.23 3.69 -7.39
N ILE A 30 3.10 3.61 -6.69
CA ILE A 30 2.84 4.41 -5.49
C ILE A 30 3.46 3.65 -4.31
N LEU A 31 4.77 3.43 -4.38
CA LEU A 31 5.61 3.12 -3.24
C LEU A 31 6.90 3.88 -3.53
N GLY A 32 6.85 5.19 -3.27
CA GLY A 32 7.98 6.09 -3.49
C GLY A 32 9.15 5.67 -2.61
N ASP A 33 10.20 5.18 -3.27
CA ASP A 33 11.54 5.20 -2.72
C ASP A 33 12.05 6.65 -2.84
N GLY A 34 12.38 7.24 -1.70
CA GLY A 34 13.10 8.51 -1.65
C GLY A 34 14.56 8.28 -1.99
N GLU A 35 14.90 8.20 -3.27
CA GLU A 35 16.26 8.43 -3.75
C GLU A 35 16.26 9.54 -4.80
N LYS A 36 17.06 10.58 -4.53
CA LYS A 36 17.23 11.76 -5.37
C LYS A 36 18.08 11.41 -6.58
N GLY A 37 17.60 11.75 -7.78
CA GLY A 37 18.41 11.80 -9.00
C GLY A 37 17.64 12.45 -10.14
N GLY A 38 17.95 13.71 -10.45
CA GLY A 38 17.22 14.50 -11.44
C GLY A 38 17.53 14.14 -12.90
N GLN A 39 16.53 14.31 -13.78
CA GLN A 39 16.54 15.17 -14.97
C GLN A 39 15.38 14.80 -15.90
N GLY A 40 14.62 15.81 -16.36
CA GLY A 40 14.21 15.85 -17.77
C GLY A 40 12.82 15.34 -18.21
N SER A 41 11.80 16.14 -17.91
CA SER A 41 10.74 16.58 -18.86
C SER A 41 9.56 15.67 -19.27
N ALA A 42 8.42 16.37 -19.41
CA ALA A 42 7.23 16.07 -20.20
C ALA A 42 6.25 15.01 -19.67
N LEU A 43 5.34 15.44 -18.78
CA LEU A 43 3.89 15.19 -18.85
C LEU A 43 3.16 15.88 -17.68
N GLN A 44 3.28 17.20 -17.60
CA GLN A 44 2.34 18.04 -16.87
C GLN A 44 1.10 18.22 -17.75
N SER A 45 0.01 17.53 -17.41
CA SER A 45 -1.37 18.06 -17.45
C SER A 45 -2.41 16.93 -17.36
N ARG A 46 -2.46 16.20 -16.21
CA ARG A 46 -3.71 15.49 -15.83
C ARG A 46 -3.82 14.98 -14.39
N ASN A 47 -3.19 15.63 -13.40
CA ASN A 47 -3.30 15.21 -11.99
C ASN A 47 -3.51 16.39 -11.02
N GLN A 48 -4.56 17.19 -11.25
CA GLN A 48 -4.98 18.23 -10.29
C GLN A 48 -6.10 17.79 -9.32
N ALA A 49 -6.53 16.53 -9.32
CA ALA A 49 -7.64 16.08 -8.46
C ALA A 49 -7.28 15.10 -7.33
N ASN A 50 -6.05 14.53 -7.29
CA ASN A 50 -5.66 13.53 -6.27
C ASN A 50 -4.52 13.99 -5.33
N GLY A 51 -4.13 15.27 -5.37
CA GLY A 51 -3.00 15.80 -4.59
C GLY A 51 -3.33 16.26 -3.16
N SER A 52 -4.59 16.16 -2.70
CA SER A 52 -5.01 16.80 -1.44
C SER A 52 -4.95 15.91 -0.20
N THR A 53 -4.76 14.59 -0.33
CA THR A 53 -4.67 13.67 0.82
C THR A 53 -3.24 13.23 1.16
N GLN A 54 -2.29 13.31 0.22
CA GLN A 54 -0.87 12.98 0.50
C GLN A 54 -0.10 14.11 1.20
N SER A 55 -0.54 15.36 1.06
CA SER A 55 0.14 16.54 1.62
C SER A 55 -0.07 16.71 3.13
N LEU A 56 -1.17 16.20 3.70
CA LEU A 56 -1.54 16.41 5.10
C LEU A 56 -0.96 15.39 6.09
N TYR A 57 -0.40 14.27 5.62
CA TYR A 57 0.20 13.23 6.47
C TYR A 57 1.72 13.20 6.43
N GLN A 58 2.36 14.08 5.64
CA GLN A 58 3.83 14.17 5.51
C GLN A 58 4.46 15.35 6.26
N GLN A 59 3.69 16.09 7.06
CA GLN A 59 4.25 17.12 7.92
C GLN A 59 4.18 16.71 9.39
N ASN A 60 5.39 16.53 9.95
CA ASN A 60 5.75 16.68 11.36
C ASN A 60 5.46 15.50 12.30
N ALA A 61 6.30 14.48 12.21
CA ALA A 61 6.81 13.78 13.39
C ALA A 61 8.23 13.26 13.05
N THR A 62 9.15 14.18 12.83
CA THR A 62 10.59 13.87 12.79
C THR A 62 10.99 13.29 14.15
N GLU A 63 11.80 12.22 14.11
CA GLU A 63 12.40 11.57 15.28
C GLU A 63 13.13 12.57 16.20
N ASP A 64 13.50 13.74 15.67
CA ASP A 64 14.25 14.80 16.37
C ASP A 64 13.48 15.54 17.47
N ASN A 65 12.15 15.62 17.46
CA ASN A 65 11.42 16.46 18.44
C ASN A 65 11.26 15.81 19.83
N PHE A 66 11.53 14.51 19.99
CA PHE A 66 11.27 13.80 21.25
C PHE A 66 12.51 13.63 22.12
N THR A 67 13.70 13.53 21.51
CA THR A 67 14.99 13.54 22.22
C THR A 67 15.18 14.85 22.99
N ASP A 68 14.75 15.96 22.40
CA ASP A 68 14.76 17.28 23.05
C ASP A 68 13.82 17.34 24.26
N VAL A 69 12.66 16.68 24.19
CA VAL A 69 11.72 16.61 25.32
C VAL A 69 12.27 15.74 26.45
N GLU A 70 12.95 14.64 26.13
CA GLU A 70 13.56 13.74 27.13
C GLU A 70 14.76 14.41 27.82
N ASN A 71 15.58 15.15 27.06
CA ASN A 71 16.66 15.97 27.61
C ASN A 71 16.13 17.11 28.49
N LEU A 72 15.12 17.85 28.04
CA LEU A 72 14.46 18.90 28.83
C LEU A 72 13.84 18.34 30.12
N LEU A 73 13.27 17.13 30.07
CA LEU A 73 12.72 16.46 31.25
C LEU A 73 13.81 16.02 32.24
N ASN A 74 14.97 15.60 31.76
CA ASN A 74 16.12 15.23 32.59
C ASN A 74 16.82 16.46 33.21
N GLU A 75 16.99 17.54 32.44
CA GLU A 75 17.52 18.82 32.93
C GLU A 75 16.63 19.43 34.03
N LEU A 76 15.31 19.36 33.85
CA LEU A 76 14.34 19.74 34.89
C LEU A 76 14.47 18.87 36.14
N GLU A 77 14.84 17.59 36.03
CA GLU A 77 15.04 16.66 37.17
C GLU A 77 16.25 17.05 38.03
N GLU A 78 17.33 17.54 37.42
CA GLU A 78 18.51 18.06 38.12
C GLU A 78 18.20 19.36 38.89
N GLU A 79 17.46 20.29 38.30
CA GLU A 79 17.03 21.54 38.97
C GLU A 79 16.13 21.29 40.19
N ILE A 80 15.32 20.23 40.14
CA ILE A 80 14.38 19.86 41.22
C ILE A 80 15.11 19.32 42.45
N ASN A 81 16.09 18.45 42.23
CA ASN A 81 16.89 17.87 43.31
C ASN A 81 17.73 18.93 44.02
N ALA A 82 17.96 20.08 43.39
CA ALA A 82 18.66 21.23 43.96
C ALA A 82 17.77 22.19 44.80
N SER A 83 16.43 22.13 44.75
CA SER A 83 15.54 23.09 45.44
C SER A 83 14.93 22.52 46.76
N SER A 84 14.99 23.29 47.86
CA SER A 84 14.78 22.82 49.24
C SER A 84 13.44 23.18 49.92
N VAL A 85 12.33 23.33 49.18
CA VAL A 85 11.01 23.73 49.75
C VAL A 85 10.02 22.54 49.86
N GLU A 86 10.11 21.78 50.96
CA GLU A 86 9.49 20.45 51.16
C GLU A 86 7.97 20.30 50.84
N GLY A 87 7.13 21.33 51.03
CA GLY A 87 5.66 21.20 50.85
C GLY A 87 5.13 21.44 49.42
N LEU A 88 5.76 22.34 48.66
CA LEU A 88 5.46 22.63 47.25
C LEU A 88 6.22 21.66 46.32
N LEU A 89 7.39 21.17 46.75
CA LEU A 89 8.13 20.14 46.02
C LEU A 89 7.35 18.83 45.92
N SER A 90 6.53 18.45 46.90
CA SER A 90 5.81 17.16 46.88
C SER A 90 4.73 17.08 45.78
N ILE A 91 3.85 18.08 45.65
CA ILE A 91 2.84 18.13 44.56
C ILE A 91 3.50 18.34 43.20
N GLY A 92 4.52 19.22 43.14
CA GLY A 92 5.26 19.43 41.90
C GLY A 92 5.96 18.16 41.41
N LYS A 93 6.51 17.35 42.33
CA LYS A 93 7.11 16.04 42.00
C LYS A 93 6.05 15.04 41.53
N GLU A 94 4.93 14.89 42.23
CA GLU A 94 3.86 13.95 41.84
C GLU A 94 3.24 14.31 40.48
N LEU A 95 2.96 15.60 40.24
CA LEU A 95 2.43 16.08 38.97
C LEU A 95 3.39 15.80 37.81
N ARG A 96 4.69 16.07 37.99
CA ARG A 96 5.71 15.80 36.98
C ARG A 96 5.87 14.31 36.69
N LEU A 97 5.82 13.44 37.71
CA LEU A 97 5.86 12.00 37.51
C LEU A 97 4.67 11.50 36.67
N ARG A 98 3.45 11.97 36.96
CA ARG A 98 2.26 11.62 36.18
C ARG A 98 2.33 12.13 34.74
N LEU A 99 2.79 13.37 34.53
CA LEU A 99 3.01 13.90 33.20
C LEU A 99 4.03 13.05 32.43
N ARG A 100 5.17 12.74 33.05
CA ARG A 100 6.21 11.88 32.46
C ARG A 100 5.66 10.51 32.08
N GLU A 101 4.89 9.88 32.97
CA GLU A 101 4.26 8.59 32.70
C GLU A 101 3.30 8.65 31.50
N ALA A 102 2.43 9.67 31.45
CA ALA A 102 1.50 9.88 30.32
C ALA A 102 2.27 10.06 28.99
N PHE A 103 3.34 10.86 28.98
CA PHE A 103 4.19 11.04 27.80
C PHE A 103 4.87 9.74 27.36
N LEU A 104 5.46 8.99 28.30
CA LEU A 104 6.14 7.74 28.01
C LEU A 104 5.17 6.66 27.50
N ASN A 105 3.98 6.57 28.09
CA ASN A 105 2.94 5.64 27.65
C ASN A 105 2.43 6.00 26.24
N HIS A 106 2.18 7.29 25.98
CA HIS A 106 1.81 7.75 24.64
C HIS A 106 2.92 7.48 23.61
N ARG A 107 4.19 7.74 23.96
CA ARG A 107 5.35 7.42 23.11
C ARG A 107 5.39 5.94 22.77
N ARG A 108 5.32 5.07 23.77
CA ARG A 108 5.31 3.61 23.60
C ARG A 108 4.18 3.19 22.66
N ARG A 109 2.98 3.72 22.87
CA ARG A 109 1.83 3.41 22.02
C ARG A 109 2.03 3.84 20.56
N MET A 110 2.62 5.02 20.35
CA MET A 110 2.94 5.51 19.00
C MET A 110 4.02 4.67 18.32
N GLU A 111 5.03 4.20 19.06
CA GLU A 111 6.07 3.30 18.55
C GLU A 111 5.51 1.93 18.16
N GLU A 112 4.62 1.37 18.98
CA GLU A 112 3.90 0.12 18.67
C GLU A 112 3.15 0.25 17.34
N ILE A 113 2.31 1.28 17.18
CA ILE A 113 1.54 1.49 15.94
C ILE A 113 2.48 1.66 14.73
N ARG A 114 3.59 2.37 14.88
CA ARG A 114 4.59 2.54 13.81
C ARG A 114 5.27 1.22 13.46
N LEU A 115 5.62 0.40 14.45
CA LEU A 115 6.25 -0.89 14.24
C LEU A 115 5.29 -1.86 13.54
N GLU A 116 4.06 -1.98 14.03
CA GLU A 116 3.01 -2.80 13.41
C GLU A 116 2.78 -2.39 11.96
N ARG A 117 2.69 -1.08 11.69
CA ARG A 117 2.56 -0.57 10.33
C ARG A 117 3.76 -0.95 9.45
N ARG A 118 4.99 -0.81 9.94
CA ARG A 118 6.20 -1.17 9.17
C ARG A 118 6.20 -2.66 8.82
N LEU A 119 5.95 -3.52 9.80
CA LEU A 119 5.92 -4.97 9.60
C LEU A 119 4.84 -5.37 8.59
N PHE A 120 3.62 -4.85 8.75
CA PHE A 120 2.52 -5.10 7.83
C PHE A 120 2.86 -4.64 6.40
N ILE A 121 3.39 -3.42 6.23
CA ILE A 121 3.73 -2.92 4.90
C ILE A 121 4.83 -3.76 4.25
N GLU A 122 5.85 -4.19 5.00
CA GLU A 122 6.94 -4.99 4.43
C GLU A 122 6.46 -6.40 4.04
N GLU A 123 5.63 -7.04 4.87
CA GLU A 123 4.98 -8.31 4.55
C GLU A 123 4.17 -8.21 3.24
N LYS A 124 3.28 -7.21 3.15
CA LYS A 124 2.45 -7.00 1.95
C LYS A 124 3.25 -6.56 0.73
N ARG A 125 4.38 -5.89 0.93
CA ARG A 125 5.32 -5.55 -0.15
C ARG A 125 5.95 -6.81 -0.74
N GLN A 126 6.28 -7.79 0.09
CA GLN A 126 6.82 -9.08 -0.36
C GLN A 126 5.75 -9.89 -1.13
N GLU A 127 4.54 -10.02 -0.57
CA GLU A 127 3.41 -10.66 -1.27
C GLU A 127 3.14 -10.01 -2.65
N MET A 128 3.18 -8.67 -2.71
CA MET A 128 2.98 -7.92 -3.94
C MET A 128 4.08 -8.21 -4.98
N LYS A 129 5.35 -8.28 -4.55
CA LYS A 129 6.48 -8.62 -5.43
C LYS A 129 6.30 -10.00 -6.04
N GLU A 130 5.92 -10.98 -5.25
CA GLU A 130 5.72 -12.36 -5.70
C GLU A 130 4.57 -12.46 -6.70
N LEU A 131 3.44 -11.80 -6.41
CA LEU A 131 2.27 -11.82 -7.27
C LEU A 131 2.52 -11.10 -8.60
N ILE A 132 3.25 -9.98 -8.58
CA ILE A 132 3.69 -9.30 -9.81
C ILE A 132 4.67 -10.15 -10.61
N ALA A 133 5.58 -10.86 -9.93
CA ALA A 133 6.52 -11.77 -10.60
C ALA A 133 5.77 -12.92 -11.29
N GLU A 134 4.81 -13.54 -10.62
CA GLU A 134 3.96 -14.60 -11.19
C GLU A 134 3.10 -14.08 -12.34
N PHE A 135 2.51 -12.89 -12.18
CA PHE A 135 1.75 -12.24 -13.26
C PHE A 135 2.62 -12.00 -14.49
N ASN A 136 3.85 -11.50 -14.31
CA ASN A 136 4.77 -11.24 -15.41
C ASN A 136 5.24 -12.54 -16.09
N ARG A 137 5.50 -13.61 -15.31
CA ARG A 137 5.83 -14.93 -15.86
C ARG A 137 4.67 -15.46 -16.71
N THR A 138 3.47 -15.52 -16.15
CA THR A 138 2.25 -15.96 -16.84
C THR A 138 2.01 -15.15 -18.11
N ARG A 139 2.19 -13.82 -18.05
CA ARG A 139 2.04 -12.93 -19.21
C ARG A 139 3.06 -13.25 -20.31
N ASN A 140 4.31 -13.54 -19.94
CA ASN A 140 5.36 -13.88 -20.90
C ASN A 140 5.10 -15.25 -21.56
N GLU A 141 4.66 -16.23 -20.77
CA GLU A 141 4.23 -17.55 -21.27
C GLU A 141 3.04 -17.42 -22.22
N PHE A 142 2.04 -16.60 -21.86
CA PHE A 142 0.90 -16.32 -22.73
C PHE A 142 1.33 -15.70 -24.07
N ARG A 143 2.29 -14.75 -24.06
CA ARG A 143 2.85 -14.17 -25.29
C ARG A 143 3.61 -15.19 -26.14
N ALA A 144 4.35 -16.10 -25.51
CA ALA A 144 5.00 -17.20 -26.22
C ALA A 144 3.95 -18.13 -26.85
N ARG A 145 2.92 -18.50 -26.08
CA ARG A 145 1.84 -19.37 -26.55
C ARG A 145 1.06 -18.77 -27.70
N ILE A 146 0.75 -17.47 -27.67
CA ILE A 146 0.11 -16.79 -28.81
C ILE A 146 0.96 -16.95 -30.09
N ARG A 147 2.27 -16.78 -30.01
CA ARG A 147 3.15 -16.94 -31.18
C ARG A 147 3.10 -18.37 -31.72
N GLU A 148 3.23 -19.37 -30.84
CA GLU A 148 3.08 -20.78 -31.20
C GLU A 148 1.72 -21.09 -31.81
N THR A 149 0.63 -20.58 -31.24
CA THR A 149 -0.72 -20.77 -31.75
C THR A 149 -0.90 -20.15 -33.13
N LEU A 150 -0.31 -18.97 -33.38
CA LEU A 150 -0.36 -18.34 -34.70
C LEU A 150 0.42 -19.13 -35.76
N GLU A 151 1.53 -19.75 -35.40
CA GLU A 151 2.28 -20.65 -36.29
C GLU A 151 1.47 -21.93 -36.58
N LYS A 152 0.98 -22.60 -35.53
CA LYS A 152 0.11 -23.79 -35.67
C LYS A 152 -1.15 -23.51 -36.48
N LEU A 153 -1.75 -22.34 -36.33
CA LEU A 153 -2.90 -21.93 -37.14
C LEU A 153 -2.58 -21.83 -38.63
N LYS A 154 -1.36 -21.39 -38.99
CA LYS A 154 -0.91 -21.35 -40.39
C LYS A 154 -0.72 -22.76 -40.94
N GLU A 155 -0.06 -23.63 -40.18
CA GLU A 155 0.16 -25.04 -40.53
C GLU A 155 -1.16 -25.78 -40.70
N LEU A 156 -2.05 -25.70 -39.69
CA LEU A 156 -3.37 -26.31 -39.70
C LEU A 156 -4.23 -25.84 -40.89
N ARG A 157 -4.10 -24.56 -41.25
CA ARG A 157 -4.78 -24.02 -42.44
C ARG A 157 -4.22 -24.62 -43.72
N GLN A 158 -2.90 -24.80 -43.82
CA GLN A 158 -2.26 -25.39 -44.97
C GLN A 158 -2.65 -26.87 -45.13
N GLU A 159 -2.68 -27.64 -44.04
CA GLU A 159 -3.17 -29.03 -44.02
C GLU A 159 -4.62 -29.14 -44.49
N PHE A 160 -5.49 -28.23 -44.04
CA PHE A 160 -6.88 -28.20 -44.47
C PHE A 160 -7.02 -27.85 -45.95
N MET A 161 -6.22 -26.89 -46.45
CA MET A 161 -6.24 -26.50 -47.87
C MET A 161 -5.68 -27.60 -48.78
N ASN A 162 -4.72 -28.38 -48.29
CA ASN A 162 -4.16 -29.53 -48.99
C ASN A 162 -5.09 -30.76 -48.94
N GLY A 163 -6.21 -30.69 -48.23
CA GLY A 163 -7.14 -31.81 -48.05
C GLY A 163 -6.59 -32.93 -47.16
N THR A 164 -5.50 -32.67 -46.43
CA THR A 164 -4.85 -33.65 -45.53
C THR A 164 -5.69 -33.90 -44.27
N ILE A 165 -6.47 -32.90 -43.85
CA ILE A 165 -7.42 -33.00 -42.73
C ILE A 165 -8.83 -32.60 -43.15
N THR A 166 -9.80 -33.19 -42.49
CA THR A 166 -11.22 -32.89 -42.67
C THR A 166 -11.60 -31.55 -42.01
N LYS A 167 -12.79 -31.05 -42.37
CA LYS A 167 -13.36 -29.84 -41.79
C LYS A 167 -13.66 -30.01 -40.29
N GLU A 168 -14.02 -31.22 -39.88
CA GLU A 168 -14.33 -31.59 -38.51
C GLU A 168 -13.06 -31.60 -37.65
N GLU A 169 -11.98 -32.22 -38.14
CA GLU A 169 -10.66 -32.21 -37.48
C GLU A 169 -10.12 -30.78 -37.34
N PHE A 170 -10.20 -29.97 -38.41
CA PHE A 170 -9.80 -28.56 -38.38
C PHE A 170 -10.54 -27.76 -37.30
N LYS A 171 -11.86 -27.97 -37.16
CA LYS A 171 -12.67 -27.30 -36.14
C LYS A 171 -12.33 -27.76 -34.73
N MET A 172 -12.09 -29.05 -34.52
CA MET A 172 -11.73 -29.58 -33.21
C MET A 172 -10.41 -28.98 -32.73
N GLU A 173 -9.41 -28.90 -33.60
CA GLU A 173 -8.10 -28.37 -33.25
C GLU A 173 -8.15 -26.84 -33.00
N LEU A 174 -8.98 -26.11 -33.75
CA LEU A 174 -9.27 -24.71 -33.49
C LEU A 174 -9.91 -24.47 -32.11
N GLU A 175 -10.92 -25.26 -31.75
CA GLU A 175 -11.57 -25.13 -30.44
C GLU A 175 -10.62 -25.53 -29.31
N ARG A 176 -9.77 -26.55 -29.51
CA ARG A 176 -8.71 -26.92 -28.56
C ARG A 176 -7.77 -25.76 -28.29
N MET A 177 -7.24 -25.12 -29.34
CA MET A 177 -6.36 -23.95 -29.21
C MET A 177 -7.07 -22.76 -28.53
N ARG A 178 -8.36 -22.56 -28.83
CA ARG A 178 -9.16 -21.51 -28.18
C ARG A 178 -9.34 -21.74 -26.69
N LEU A 179 -9.62 -22.98 -26.28
CA LEU A 179 -9.79 -23.34 -24.88
C LEU A 179 -8.48 -23.13 -24.08
N GLU A 180 -7.34 -23.50 -24.67
CA GLU A 180 -6.02 -23.26 -24.05
C GLU A 180 -5.73 -21.76 -23.85
N LEU A 181 -5.97 -20.93 -24.86
CA LEU A 181 -5.77 -19.48 -24.71
C LEU A 181 -6.72 -18.89 -23.67
N ARG A 182 -7.95 -19.39 -23.60
CA ARG A 182 -8.94 -18.93 -22.62
C ARG A 182 -8.51 -19.23 -21.19
N SER A 183 -8.02 -20.44 -20.92
CA SER A 183 -7.59 -20.80 -19.56
C SER A 183 -6.40 -19.95 -19.09
N GLN A 184 -5.47 -19.61 -19.99
CA GLN A 184 -4.36 -18.71 -19.67
C GLN A 184 -4.83 -17.28 -19.37
N VAL A 185 -5.81 -16.77 -20.12
CA VAL A 185 -6.42 -15.45 -19.84
C VAL A 185 -7.13 -15.44 -18.49
N GLU A 186 -7.86 -16.51 -18.16
CA GLU A 186 -8.53 -16.64 -16.87
C GLU A 186 -7.53 -16.62 -15.70
N LEU A 187 -6.36 -17.25 -15.85
CA LEU A 187 -5.28 -17.18 -14.88
C LEU A 187 -4.74 -15.75 -14.72
N MET A 188 -4.45 -15.04 -15.82
CA MET A 188 -4.00 -13.65 -15.75
C MET A 188 -5.03 -12.74 -15.06
N ILE A 189 -6.32 -12.91 -15.36
CA ILE A 189 -7.39 -12.16 -14.70
C ILE A 189 -7.40 -12.44 -13.20
N LYS A 190 -7.25 -13.70 -12.79
CA LYS A 190 -7.19 -14.09 -11.37
C LYS A 190 -6.01 -13.43 -10.66
N LEU A 191 -4.82 -13.47 -11.26
CA LEU A 191 -3.63 -12.81 -10.70
C LEU A 191 -3.81 -11.28 -10.61
N GLY A 192 -4.36 -10.66 -11.66
CA GLY A 192 -4.67 -9.22 -11.64
C GLY A 192 -5.69 -8.84 -10.57
N ARG A 193 -6.70 -9.69 -10.31
CA ARG A 193 -7.63 -9.49 -9.18
C ARG A 193 -6.93 -9.59 -7.84
N GLY A 194 -6.06 -10.58 -7.66
CA GLY A 194 -5.26 -10.74 -6.44
C GLY A 194 -4.43 -9.50 -6.13
N ILE A 195 -3.79 -8.91 -7.15
CA ILE A 195 -3.05 -7.65 -7.01
C ILE A 195 -3.97 -6.53 -6.52
N GLY A 196 -5.16 -6.41 -7.12
CA GLY A 196 -6.14 -5.40 -6.72
C GLY A 196 -6.77 -5.63 -5.35
N GLU A 197 -6.88 -6.87 -4.89
CA GLU A 197 -7.31 -7.22 -3.52
C GLU A 197 -6.25 -6.83 -2.50
N LEU A 198 -5.00 -7.17 -2.76
CA LEU A 198 -3.87 -6.82 -1.92
C LEU A 198 -3.69 -5.30 -1.76
N MET A 199 -3.84 -4.53 -2.85
CA MET A 199 -3.81 -3.06 -2.75
C MET A 199 -4.96 -2.50 -1.89
N ARG A 200 -6.15 -3.10 -1.98
CA ARG A 200 -7.30 -2.68 -1.15
C ARG A 200 -7.06 -3.01 0.32
N GLU A 201 -6.52 -4.17 0.61
CA GLU A 201 -6.14 -4.57 1.98
C GLU A 201 -5.14 -3.57 2.58
N VAL A 202 -4.08 -3.23 1.85
CA VAL A 202 -3.10 -2.22 2.27
C VAL A 202 -3.74 -0.85 2.50
N ALA A 203 -4.66 -0.42 1.63
CA ALA A 203 -5.36 0.85 1.79
C ALA A 203 -6.26 0.87 3.03
N LEU A 204 -7.01 -0.21 3.28
CA LEU A 204 -7.88 -0.34 4.45
C LEU A 204 -7.05 -0.33 5.74
N LYS A 205 -5.98 -1.13 5.80
CA LYS A 205 -5.14 -1.21 6.99
C LYS A 205 -4.40 0.09 7.29
N ASN A 206 -3.95 0.82 6.26
CA ASN A 206 -3.41 2.17 6.44
C ASN A 206 -4.43 3.15 7.05
N ARG A 207 -5.71 3.02 6.68
CA ARG A 207 -6.78 3.83 7.29
C ARG A 207 -7.00 3.45 8.74
N GLU A 208 -6.94 2.17 9.10
CA GLU A 208 -7.01 1.70 10.48
C GLU A 208 -5.87 2.29 11.33
N PHE A 209 -4.62 2.21 10.86
CA PHE A 209 -3.48 2.81 11.57
C PHE A 209 -3.65 4.32 11.78
N ALA A 210 -4.17 5.04 10.78
CA ALA A 210 -4.45 6.46 10.93
C ALA A 210 -5.50 6.73 12.03
N LEU A 211 -6.54 5.91 12.12
CA LEU A 211 -7.55 6.01 13.16
C LEU A 211 -6.99 5.66 14.54
N GLU A 212 -6.09 4.68 14.64
CA GLU A 212 -5.41 4.32 15.89
C GLU A 212 -4.50 5.44 16.38
N ILE A 213 -3.75 6.10 15.50
CA ILE A 213 -2.96 7.29 15.85
C ILE A 213 -3.87 8.41 16.38
N LEU A 214 -4.99 8.68 15.70
CA LEU A 214 -5.94 9.69 16.14
C LEU A 214 -6.54 9.35 17.51
N ARG A 215 -6.80 8.07 17.78
CA ARG A 215 -7.29 7.59 19.07
C ARG A 215 -6.24 7.78 20.16
N ALA A 216 -5.01 7.31 19.94
CA ALA A 216 -3.91 7.45 20.89
C ALA A 216 -3.62 8.93 21.22
N ASN A 217 -3.68 9.82 20.22
CA ASN A 217 -3.53 11.26 20.42
C ASN A 217 -4.67 11.86 21.25
N ARG A 218 -5.91 11.37 21.07
CA ARG A 218 -7.06 11.82 21.85
C ARG A 218 -6.95 11.40 23.30
N GLU A 219 -6.67 10.11 23.54
CA GLU A 219 -6.50 9.54 24.87
C GLU A 219 -5.41 10.29 25.65
N PHE A 220 -4.27 10.54 25.00
CA PHE A 220 -3.19 11.32 25.59
C PHE A 220 -3.62 12.75 25.97
N ARG A 221 -4.36 13.45 25.10
CA ARG A 221 -4.89 14.79 25.43
C ARG A 221 -5.86 14.76 26.59
N GLU A 222 -6.73 13.76 26.66
CA GLU A 222 -7.70 13.58 27.74
C GLU A 222 -6.98 13.32 29.08
N GLU A 223 -5.97 12.45 29.09
CA GLU A 223 -5.12 12.18 30.25
C GLU A 223 -4.40 13.46 30.72
N MET A 224 -3.80 14.21 29.79
CA MET A 224 -3.15 15.50 30.08
C MET A 224 -4.12 16.50 30.70
N LEU A 225 -5.36 16.59 30.18
CA LEU A 225 -6.39 17.47 30.75
C LEU A 225 -6.79 17.04 32.16
N GLN A 226 -6.92 15.74 32.43
CA GLN A 226 -7.22 15.21 33.76
C GLN A 226 -6.10 15.56 34.75
N ILE A 227 -4.84 15.33 34.37
CA ILE A 227 -3.68 15.67 35.18
C ILE A 227 -3.66 17.17 35.52
N MET A 228 -3.89 18.04 34.53
CA MET A 228 -3.93 19.49 34.73
C MET A 228 -5.10 19.96 35.61
N ASN A 229 -6.28 19.36 35.47
CA ASN A 229 -7.43 19.69 36.30
C ASN A 229 -7.22 19.27 37.75
N GLN A 230 -6.67 18.07 37.99
CA GLN A 230 -6.30 17.61 39.33
C GLN A 230 -5.27 18.54 39.97
N ALA A 231 -4.24 18.96 39.23
CA ALA A 231 -3.25 19.92 39.71
C ALA A 231 -3.90 21.25 40.14
N ARG A 232 -4.80 21.79 39.31
CA ARG A 232 -5.53 23.03 39.62
C ARG A 232 -6.42 22.89 40.86
N GLU A 233 -7.12 21.77 41.01
CA GLU A 233 -7.94 21.51 42.20
C GLU A 233 -7.10 21.40 43.47
N GLN A 234 -5.97 20.70 43.41
CA GLN A 234 -5.04 20.60 44.54
C GLN A 234 -4.45 21.96 44.90
N TRP A 235 -4.16 22.81 43.92
CA TRP A 235 -3.66 24.17 44.14
C TRP A 235 -4.72 25.05 44.83
N ARG A 236 -5.97 25.05 44.35
CA ARG A 236 -7.09 25.78 44.98
C ARG A 236 -7.38 25.31 46.41
N LYS A 237 -7.32 24.00 46.67
CA LYS A 237 -7.57 23.42 48.02
C LYS A 237 -6.54 23.89 49.06
N ARG A 238 -5.37 24.38 48.64
CA ARG A 238 -4.33 24.91 49.54
C ARG A 238 -4.45 26.42 49.82
N GLY A 239 -5.50 27.08 49.33
CA GLY A 239 -5.77 28.49 49.63
C GLY A 239 -4.94 29.48 48.82
N HIS A 240 -4.43 29.06 47.66
CA HIS A 240 -3.79 29.92 46.66
C HIS A 240 -4.73 30.20 45.48
#